data_AF-A0AAV5VKX1-F1
#
_entry.id   AF-A0AAV5VKX1-F1
#
_cell.length_a   1.000
_cell.length_b   1.000
_cell.length_c   1.000
_cell.angle_alpha   90.00
_cell.angle_beta   90.00
_cell.angle_gamma   90.00
#
_symmetry.space_group_name_H-M   'P 1'
#
loop_
_entity.id
_entity.type
_entity.pdbx_description
1 polymer ?
#
loop_
_entity_poly.entity_id
_entity_poly.type
_entity_poly.pdbx_seq_one_letter_code
_entity_poly.pdbx_strand_id
1 'polypeptide(L)'
;SSFMPPVSPPPPCYERCFLSPIGPCLRCSRWSSRRELRRDRFAAEREQRRLQLEERKRERERDNHPSSLSIVYSRRCGICLTENPRVRAVFTGCGHCCCIPCAEDHHRTTNQMMPCPFCRTRTSFIRLFENSEEGNANSPPPDGHSLLSSFIPHFPIRHIYRFACHFVHTLNPLSMWIDLAKGNKP
;
A
#
# COMPACT_ATOMS: atom_id res chain seq x y z
N SER A 1 2.77 0.64 25.32
CA SER A 1 2.62 1.38 26.59
C SER A 1 1.54 2.45 26.40
N SER A 2 0.54 2.49 27.28
CA SER A 2 -0.52 3.52 27.23
C SER A 2 0.01 4.81 27.87
N PHE A 3 0.51 5.72 27.06
CA PHE A 3 0.95 7.05 27.51
C PHE A 3 -0.29 7.86 27.89
N MET A 4 -0.57 7.98 29.19
CA MET A 4 -1.57 8.92 29.67
C MET A 4 -0.96 10.32 29.70
N PRO A 5 -1.65 11.34 29.17
CA PRO A 5 -1.15 12.70 29.23
C PRO A 5 -1.09 13.19 30.67
N PRO A 6 -0.21 14.17 30.97
CA PRO A 6 -0.01 14.67 32.31
C PRO A 6 -1.30 15.25 32.88
N VAL A 7 -1.69 14.74 34.05
CA VAL A 7 -2.87 15.23 34.77
C VAL A 7 -2.45 16.41 35.63
N SER A 8 -3.17 17.53 35.54
CA SER A 8 -2.93 18.68 36.43
C SER A 8 -3.07 18.26 37.90
N PRO A 9 -2.14 18.65 38.79
CA PRO A 9 -2.13 18.21 40.19
C PRO A 9 -3.41 18.64 40.94
N PRO A 10 -3.77 17.94 42.03
CA PRO A 10 -4.89 18.32 42.88
C PRO A 10 -4.68 19.70 43.52
N PRO A 11 -5.76 20.44 43.85
CA PRO A 11 -5.63 21.68 44.60
C PRO A 11 -5.06 21.38 46.01
N PRO A 12 -4.35 22.33 46.63
CA PRO A 12 -3.70 22.11 47.94
C PRO A 12 -4.69 21.81 49.07
N CYS A 13 -5.96 22.20 48.93
CA CYS A 13 -7.01 21.87 49.89
C CYS A 13 -7.61 20.46 49.70
N TYR A 14 -7.21 19.69 48.67
CA TYR A 14 -7.83 18.41 48.33
C TYR A 14 -7.79 17.40 49.49
N GLU A 15 -6.62 17.18 50.09
CA GLU A 15 -6.45 16.23 51.20
C GLU A 15 -7.28 16.64 52.43
N ARG A 16 -7.28 17.94 52.75
CA ARG A 16 -8.01 18.48 53.90
C ARG A 16 -9.53 18.44 53.72
N CYS A 17 -10.00 18.66 52.51
CA CYS A 17 -11.42 18.61 52.17
C CYS A 17 -11.96 17.17 52.07
N PHE A 18 -11.12 16.20 51.73
CA PHE A 18 -11.56 14.80 51.57
C PHE A 18 -11.90 14.13 52.90
N LEU A 19 -11.26 14.56 53.99
CA LEU A 19 -11.50 14.07 55.35
C LEU A 19 -12.53 14.91 56.13
N SER A 20 -13.07 15.96 55.52
CA SER A 20 -14.01 16.86 56.20
C SER A 20 -15.42 16.25 56.24
N PRO A 21 -16.11 16.27 57.39
CA PRO A 21 -17.51 15.83 57.48
C PRO A 21 -18.47 16.70 56.68
N ILE A 22 -18.03 17.89 56.23
CA ILE A 22 -18.82 18.85 55.43
C ILE A 22 -18.70 18.54 53.92
N GLY A 23 -17.80 17.63 53.53
CA GLY A 23 -17.56 17.25 52.13
C GLY A 23 -16.59 18.18 51.38
N PRO A 24 -16.40 17.95 50.06
CA PRO A 24 -15.42 18.68 49.27
C PRO A 24 -15.84 20.13 49.00
N CYS A 25 -14.90 21.08 49.14
CA CYS A 25 -15.16 22.46 48.73
C CYS A 25 -15.40 22.58 47.21
N LEU A 26 -16.04 23.66 46.76
CA LEU A 26 -16.31 23.93 45.34
C LEU A 26 -15.07 23.81 44.44
N ARG A 27 -13.89 24.19 44.95
CA ARG A 27 -12.62 24.07 44.21
C ARG A 27 -12.21 22.62 43.99
N CYS A 28 -12.36 21.77 45.01
CA CYS A 28 -12.09 20.33 44.93
C CYS A 28 -13.10 19.63 44.02
N SER A 29 -14.40 19.91 44.17
CA SER A 29 -15.46 19.33 43.33
C SER A 29 -15.27 19.68 41.85
N ARG A 30 -14.95 20.94 41.55
CA ARG A 30 -14.66 21.39 40.17
C ARG A 30 -13.38 20.78 39.60
N TRP A 31 -12.38 20.52 40.43
CA TRP A 31 -11.17 19.82 40.00
C TRP A 31 -11.45 18.35 39.68
N SER A 32 -12.16 17.64 40.57
CA SER A 32 -12.56 16.24 40.36
C SER A 32 -13.40 16.08 39.09
N SER A 33 -14.41 16.95 38.90
CA SER A 33 -15.25 16.96 37.69
C SER A 33 -14.41 17.16 36.42
N ARG A 34 -13.45 18.10 36.44
CA ARG A 34 -12.54 18.30 35.29
C ARG A 34 -11.58 17.13 35.05
N ARG A 35 -11.18 16.42 36.11
CA ARG A 35 -10.35 15.21 35.98
C ARG A 35 -11.14 14.08 35.35
N GLU A 36 -12.39 13.88 35.76
CA GLU A 36 -13.31 12.89 35.19
C GLU A 36 -13.59 13.16 33.72
N LEU A 37 -14.02 14.38 33.37
CA LEU A 37 -14.22 14.80 31.96
C LEU A 37 -13.00 14.59 31.07
N ARG A 38 -11.78 14.71 31.62
CA ARG A 38 -10.55 14.41 30.86
C ARG A 38 -10.37 12.92 30.67
N ARG A 39 -10.58 12.10 31.70
CA ARG A 39 -10.55 10.63 31.56
C ARG A 39 -11.55 10.15 30.52
N ASP A 40 -12.77 10.67 30.56
CA ASP A 40 -13.83 10.28 29.62
C ASP A 40 -13.47 10.67 28.19
N ARG A 41 -12.93 11.88 27.99
CA ARG A 41 -12.44 12.32 26.68
C ARG A 41 -11.34 11.42 26.15
N PHE A 42 -10.35 11.07 26.96
CA PHE A 42 -9.27 10.17 26.53
C PHE A 42 -9.78 8.75 26.27
N ALA A 43 -10.76 8.27 27.04
CA ALA A 43 -11.43 7.00 26.77
C ALA A 43 -12.16 7.04 25.43
N ALA A 44 -12.90 8.12 25.15
CA ALA A 44 -13.60 8.32 23.89
C ALA A 44 -12.64 8.42 22.68
N GLU A 45 -11.53 9.15 22.81
CA GLU A 45 -10.51 9.26 21.75
C GLU A 45 -9.85 7.90 21.45
N ARG A 46 -9.57 7.10 22.49
CA ARG A 46 -9.03 5.74 22.32
C ARG A 46 -10.02 4.84 21.61
N GLU A 47 -11.31 4.94 21.96
CA GLU A 47 -12.36 4.17 21.32
C GLU A 47 -12.53 4.58 19.85
N GLN A 48 -12.54 5.89 19.56
CA GLN A 48 -12.59 6.40 18.20
C GLN A 48 -11.41 5.90 17.35
N ARG A 49 -10.18 5.90 17.89
CA ARG A 49 -9.01 5.37 17.19
C ARG A 49 -9.12 3.86 16.93
N ARG A 50 -9.70 3.10 17.85
CA ARG A 50 -9.95 1.66 17.69
C ARG A 50 -10.92 1.42 16.52
N LEU A 51 -12.04 2.16 16.50
CA LEU A 51 -13.03 2.09 15.42
C LEU A 51 -12.44 2.47 14.06
N GLN A 52 -11.65 3.56 13.99
CA GLN A 52 -10.96 3.96 12.76
C GLN A 52 -9.98 2.89 12.25
N LEU A 53 -9.23 2.26 13.16
CA LEU A 53 -8.30 1.19 12.78
C LEU A 53 -9.04 -0.03 12.25
N GLU A 54 -10.15 -0.40 12.88
CA GLU A 54 -11.01 -1.50 12.45
C GLU A 54 -11.67 -1.21 11.10
N GLU A 55 -12.15 0.01 10.87
CA GLU A 55 -12.69 0.45 9.58
C GLU A 55 -11.64 0.37 8.47
N ARG A 56 -10.44 0.90 8.70
CA ARG A 56 -9.31 0.77 7.76
C ARG A 56 -8.86 -0.68 7.54
N LYS A 57 -9.09 -1.56 8.52
CA LYS A 57 -8.82 -2.99 8.36
C LYS A 57 -9.87 -3.63 7.45
N ARG A 58 -11.16 -3.37 7.71
CA ARG A 58 -12.28 -3.84 6.87
C ARG A 58 -12.17 -3.35 5.43
N GLU A 59 -11.77 -2.09 5.23
CA GLU A 59 -11.53 -1.54 3.89
C GLU A 59 -10.44 -2.32 3.15
N ARG A 60 -9.28 -2.55 3.79
CA ARG A 60 -8.21 -3.37 3.22
C ARG A 60 -8.64 -4.81 2.96
N GLU A 61 -9.46 -5.40 3.83
CA GLU A 61 -9.99 -6.75 3.62
C GLU A 61 -10.93 -6.82 2.42
N ARG A 62 -11.74 -5.77 2.17
CA ARG A 62 -12.55 -5.66 0.95
C ARG A 62 -11.68 -5.52 -0.30
N ASP A 63 -10.64 -4.69 -0.27
CA ASP A 63 -9.78 -4.47 -1.43
C ASP A 63 -8.95 -5.71 -1.78
N ASN A 64 -8.50 -6.46 -0.75
CA ASN A 64 -7.79 -7.73 -0.90
C ASN A 64 -8.73 -8.93 -1.10
N HIS A 65 -10.04 -8.72 -1.25
CA HIS A 65 -10.97 -9.83 -1.44
C HIS A 65 -10.65 -10.55 -2.76
N PRO A 66 -10.63 -11.89 -2.81
CA PRO A 66 -10.28 -12.64 -4.03
C PRO A 66 -11.12 -12.29 -5.27
N SER A 67 -12.34 -11.77 -5.09
CA SER A 67 -13.16 -11.25 -6.19
C SER A 67 -12.79 -9.84 -6.67
N SER A 68 -12.25 -8.95 -5.80
CA SER A 68 -11.66 -7.65 -6.21
C SER A 68 -10.22 -7.82 -6.71
N LEU A 69 -9.54 -8.90 -6.31
CA LEU A 69 -8.28 -9.36 -6.89
C LEU A 69 -8.47 -9.97 -8.28
N SER A 70 -9.64 -9.91 -8.91
CA SER A 70 -9.92 -10.49 -10.25
C SER A 70 -9.11 -9.88 -11.40
N ILE A 71 -8.25 -8.89 -11.15
CA ILE A 71 -7.03 -8.70 -11.93
C ILE A 71 -5.92 -9.50 -11.26
N VAL A 72 -6.09 -10.83 -11.17
CA VAL A 72 -5.01 -11.71 -10.72
C VAL A 72 -4.01 -11.67 -11.86
N TYR A 73 -2.97 -10.85 -11.71
CA TYR A 73 -1.91 -10.80 -12.69
C TYR A 73 -1.38 -12.22 -12.84
N SER A 74 -1.63 -12.82 -14.01
CA SER A 74 -1.13 -14.15 -14.30
C SER A 74 0.37 -14.15 -14.09
N ARG A 75 0.83 -15.04 -13.21
CA ARG A 75 2.27 -15.27 -12.99
C ARG A 75 2.90 -16.07 -14.13
N ARG A 76 2.07 -16.57 -15.06
CA ARG A 76 2.50 -17.37 -16.19
C ARG A 76 3.51 -16.60 -17.01
N CYS A 77 4.66 -17.22 -17.27
CA CYS A 77 5.63 -16.63 -18.18
C CYS A 77 5.06 -16.62 -19.60
N GLY A 78 5.02 -15.46 -20.26
CA GLY A 78 4.50 -15.38 -21.64
C GLY A 78 5.41 -15.99 -22.71
N ILE A 79 6.60 -16.49 -22.36
CA ILE A 79 7.57 -17.10 -23.29
C ILE A 79 7.54 -18.63 -23.18
N CYS A 80 7.94 -19.17 -22.03
CA CYS A 80 7.96 -20.63 -21.79
C CYS A 80 6.63 -21.19 -21.28
N LEU A 81 5.63 -20.32 -21.04
CA LEU A 81 4.29 -20.69 -20.58
C LEU A 81 4.20 -21.38 -19.21
N THR A 82 5.30 -21.48 -18.46
CA THR A 82 5.33 -21.96 -17.08
C THR A 82 4.41 -21.11 -16.21
N GLU A 83 3.46 -21.74 -15.52
CA GLU A 83 2.38 -21.06 -14.77
C GLU A 83 2.88 -20.24 -13.59
N ASN A 84 3.88 -20.73 -12.87
CA ASN A 84 4.41 -20.08 -11.67
C ASN A 84 5.94 -20.21 -11.58
N PRO A 85 6.71 -19.44 -12.37
CA PRO A 85 8.17 -19.46 -12.26
C PRO A 85 8.61 -18.90 -10.89
N ARG A 86 9.55 -19.60 -10.24
CA ARG A 86 10.09 -19.23 -8.91
C ARG A 86 10.77 -17.86 -8.90
N VAL A 87 11.45 -17.52 -10.00
CA VAL A 87 12.17 -16.26 -10.15
C VAL A 87 11.76 -15.60 -11.46
N ARG A 88 11.49 -14.30 -11.40
CA ARG A 88 10.98 -13.51 -12.53
C ARG A 88 11.91 -12.36 -12.85
N ALA A 89 11.88 -11.89 -14.08
CA ALA A 89 12.54 -10.68 -14.54
C ALA A 89 11.51 -9.68 -15.04
N VAL A 90 11.81 -8.39 -14.86
CA VAL A 90 11.05 -7.28 -15.47
C VAL A 90 11.94 -6.52 -16.43
N PHE A 91 11.43 -6.24 -17.61
CA PHE A 91 12.06 -5.40 -18.60
C PHE A 91 11.93 -3.92 -18.22
N THR A 92 13.06 -3.26 -17.95
CA THR A 92 13.13 -1.90 -17.40
C THR A 92 12.51 -0.82 -18.30
N GLY A 93 12.53 -1.01 -19.62
CA GLY A 93 12.01 -0.05 -20.58
C GLY A 93 10.49 -0.07 -20.78
N CYS A 94 9.81 -1.14 -20.35
CA CYS A 94 8.37 -1.30 -20.63
C CYS A 94 7.54 -1.96 -19.52
N GLY A 95 8.17 -2.51 -18.47
CA GLY A 95 7.47 -3.15 -17.36
C GLY A 95 6.93 -4.56 -17.64
N HIS A 96 7.07 -5.10 -18.86
CA HIS A 96 6.70 -6.48 -19.13
C HIS A 96 7.58 -7.46 -18.33
N CYS A 97 7.02 -8.60 -17.95
CA CYS A 97 7.68 -9.57 -17.09
C CYS A 97 7.75 -10.97 -17.72
N CYS A 98 8.78 -11.73 -17.37
CA CYS A 98 8.96 -13.13 -17.77
C CYS A 98 9.77 -13.90 -16.73
N CYS A 99 10.08 -15.18 -17.00
CA CYS A 99 10.93 -16.00 -16.14
C CYS A 99 12.42 -15.59 -16.27
N ILE A 100 13.24 -15.75 -15.22
CA ILE A 100 14.69 -15.44 -15.31
C ILE A 100 15.39 -16.21 -16.44
N PRO A 101 15.24 -17.55 -16.57
CA PRO A 101 15.87 -18.29 -17.67
C PRO A 101 15.53 -17.70 -19.05
N CYS A 102 14.25 -17.39 -19.25
CA CYS A 102 13.73 -16.78 -20.47
C CYS A 102 14.37 -15.41 -20.77
N ALA A 103 14.55 -14.59 -19.73
CA ALA A 103 15.19 -13.29 -19.87
C ALA A 103 16.68 -13.42 -20.18
N GLU A 104 17.39 -14.35 -19.52
CA GLU A 104 18.81 -14.59 -19.74
C GLU A 104 19.09 -15.19 -21.12
N ASP A 105 18.30 -16.17 -21.55
CA ASP A 105 18.40 -16.76 -22.89
C ASP A 105 18.19 -15.69 -23.97
N HIS A 106 17.16 -14.86 -23.81
CA HIS A 106 16.90 -13.74 -24.72
C HIS A 106 18.05 -12.72 -24.74
N HIS A 107 18.73 -12.54 -23.61
CA HIS A 107 19.85 -11.60 -23.47
C HIS A 107 21.10 -12.10 -24.19
N ARG A 108 21.40 -13.40 -24.04
CA ARG A 108 22.54 -14.06 -24.68
C ARG A 108 22.48 -13.95 -26.21
N THR A 109 21.29 -14.03 -26.80
CA THR A 109 21.12 -13.96 -28.25
C THR A 109 21.33 -12.55 -28.83
N THR A 110 21.09 -11.48 -28.07
CA THR A 110 20.87 -10.14 -28.66
C THR A 110 21.97 -9.10 -28.38
N ASN A 111 23.01 -9.43 -27.60
CA ASN A 111 24.17 -8.58 -27.30
C ASN A 111 23.83 -7.13 -26.81
N GLN A 112 23.85 -6.96 -25.48
CA GLN A 112 23.76 -5.71 -24.69
C GLN A 112 22.39 -4.99 -24.60
N MET A 113 21.68 -4.71 -25.70
CA MET A 113 20.34 -4.07 -25.65
C MET A 113 19.32 -4.86 -26.45
N MET A 114 18.51 -5.65 -25.75
CA MET A 114 17.51 -6.53 -26.34
C MET A 114 16.15 -5.83 -26.51
N PRO A 115 15.43 -6.05 -27.62
CA PRO A 115 14.04 -5.65 -27.73
C PRO A 115 13.19 -6.55 -26.84
N CYS A 116 12.26 -5.97 -26.08
CA CYS A 116 11.30 -6.73 -25.28
C CYS A 116 10.55 -7.74 -26.17
N PRO A 117 10.45 -9.03 -25.80
CA PRO A 117 9.76 -10.03 -26.62
C PRO A 117 8.25 -9.77 -26.76
N PHE A 118 7.68 -8.93 -25.90
CA PHE A 118 6.25 -8.59 -25.89
C PHE A 118 5.92 -7.33 -26.71
N CYS A 119 6.72 -6.27 -26.57
CA CYS A 119 6.43 -4.96 -27.16
C CYS A 119 7.57 -4.37 -28.00
N ARG A 120 8.68 -5.09 -28.15
CA ARG A 120 9.89 -4.73 -28.90
C ARG A 120 10.62 -3.45 -28.45
N THR A 121 10.20 -2.81 -27.37
CA THR A 121 10.91 -1.69 -26.73
C THR A 121 12.33 -2.12 -26.34
N ARG A 122 13.34 -1.33 -26.71
CA ARG A 122 14.73 -1.57 -26.31
C ARG A 122 14.86 -1.44 -24.79
N THR A 123 15.34 -2.49 -24.14
CA THR A 123 15.27 -2.60 -22.68
C THR A 123 16.45 -3.40 -22.13
N SER A 124 16.76 -3.20 -20.85
CA SER A 124 17.47 -4.20 -20.04
C SER A 124 16.46 -4.98 -19.19
N PHE A 125 16.90 -5.93 -18.38
CA PHE A 125 16.04 -6.59 -17.41
C PHE A 125 16.65 -6.55 -16.00
N ILE A 126 15.78 -6.52 -14.99
CA ILE A 126 16.15 -6.66 -13.58
C ILE A 126 15.49 -7.91 -13.01
N ARG A 127 16.18 -8.60 -12.10
CA ARG A 127 15.63 -9.75 -11.39
C ARG A 127 14.66 -9.26 -10.31
N LEU A 128 13.47 -9.85 -10.26
CA LEU A 128 12.52 -9.67 -9.16
C LEU A 128 12.83 -10.69 -8.07
N PHE A 129 13.10 -10.20 -6.87
CA PHE A 129 13.22 -11.02 -5.68
C PHE A 129 11.84 -11.12 -5.05
N GLU A 130 11.21 -12.28 -5.19
CA GLU A 130 10.06 -12.63 -4.38
C GLU A 130 10.62 -13.24 -3.09
N ASN A 131 10.24 -12.67 -1.93
CA ASN A 131 10.64 -13.23 -0.65
C ASN A 131 9.93 -14.57 -0.49
N SER A 132 10.58 -15.66 -0.89
CA SER A 132 10.16 -17.00 -0.54
C SER A 132 10.23 -17.13 0.98
N GLU A 133 9.11 -17.17 1.67
CA GLU A 133 9.05 -17.44 3.12
C GLU A 133 9.36 -18.92 3.46
N GLU A 134 10.25 -19.56 2.69
CA GLU A 134 10.71 -20.93 2.93
C GLU A 134 12.16 -20.88 3.41
N GLY A 135 12.30 -21.15 4.71
CA GLY A 135 13.44 -20.79 5.53
C GLY A 135 14.77 -21.44 5.20
N ASN A 136 15.84 -20.67 5.45
CA ASN A 136 16.92 -21.04 6.36
C ASN A 136 17.72 -19.77 6.69
N ALA A 137 17.57 -19.23 7.89
CA ALA A 137 18.29 -18.04 8.36
C ALA A 137 19.79 -18.33 8.68
N ASN A 138 20.45 -19.19 7.89
CA ASN A 138 21.83 -19.63 8.14
C ASN A 138 22.73 -19.70 6.89
N SER A 139 22.32 -19.22 5.71
CA SER A 139 23.28 -19.06 4.61
C SER A 139 24.07 -17.76 4.79
N PRO A 140 25.42 -17.81 4.92
CA PRO A 140 26.23 -16.60 4.95
C PRO A 140 26.03 -15.77 3.67
N PRO A 141 26.18 -14.43 3.74
CA PRO A 141 26.05 -13.57 2.58
C PRO A 141 27.03 -14.03 1.49
N PRO A 142 26.61 -14.17 0.21
CA PRO A 142 27.52 -14.47 -0.87
C PRO A 142 28.52 -13.33 -0.99
N ASP A 143 29.81 -13.68 -0.96
CA ASP A 143 30.92 -12.75 -1.01
C ASP A 143 30.79 -11.81 -2.22
N GLY A 144 30.86 -10.52 -1.90
CA GLY A 144 30.70 -9.46 -2.87
C GLY A 144 31.78 -9.47 -3.93
N HIS A 145 31.40 -9.81 -5.15
CA HIS A 145 32.07 -9.29 -6.33
C HIS A 145 31.25 -8.11 -6.88
N SER A 146 31.58 -6.96 -6.31
CA SER A 146 31.28 -5.64 -6.82
C SER A 146 32.17 -5.39 -8.03
N LEU A 147 31.59 -5.23 -9.23
CA LEU A 147 32.07 -4.31 -10.28
C LEU A 147 30.98 -4.16 -11.33
N LEU A 148 30.14 -3.13 -11.17
CA LEU A 148 29.98 -2.02 -12.13
C LEU A 148 28.87 -1.10 -11.62
N SER A 149 29.27 -0.18 -10.75
CA SER A 149 28.57 1.07 -10.54
C SER A 149 28.68 1.90 -11.82
N SER A 150 27.56 2.14 -12.49
CA SER A 150 27.42 3.29 -13.39
C SER A 150 25.94 3.58 -13.59
N PHE A 151 25.51 4.73 -13.04
CA PHE A 151 24.32 5.46 -13.42
C PHE A 151 22.99 4.70 -13.38
N ILE A 152 22.34 4.72 -12.22
CA ILE A 152 20.88 4.62 -12.15
C ILE A 152 20.35 6.04 -12.33
N PRO A 153 19.82 6.44 -13.50
CA PRO A 153 19.03 7.66 -13.57
C PRO A 153 17.82 7.50 -12.63
N HIS A 154 17.68 8.43 -11.69
CA HIS A 154 16.49 8.61 -10.86
C HIS A 154 15.29 8.90 -11.77
N PHE A 155 14.66 7.86 -12.32
CA PHE A 155 13.34 7.97 -12.90
C PHE A 155 12.32 7.97 -11.75
N PRO A 156 11.41 8.96 -11.69
CA PRO A 156 10.39 8.99 -10.64
C PRO A 156 9.47 7.77 -10.79
N ILE A 157 9.56 6.85 -9.83
CA ILE A 157 8.70 5.66 -9.67
C ILE A 157 7.30 6.10 -9.22
N ARG A 158 6.62 6.94 -10.00
CA ARG A 158 5.26 7.41 -9.70
C ARG A 158 4.19 6.90 -10.67
N HIS A 159 4.52 6.12 -11.70
CA HIS A 159 3.54 5.75 -12.73
C HIS A 159 3.61 4.32 -13.27
N ILE A 160 4.13 3.34 -12.52
CA ILE A 160 4.18 1.94 -13.02
C ILE A 160 2.86 1.17 -12.81
N TYR A 161 1.96 1.62 -11.93
CA TYR A 161 0.67 0.94 -11.71
C TYR A 161 -0.53 1.52 -12.50
N ARG A 162 -0.31 2.44 -13.45
CA ARG A 162 -1.42 3.05 -14.22
C ARG A 162 -1.47 2.67 -15.70
N PHE A 163 -0.75 1.63 -16.12
CA PHE A 163 -0.73 1.15 -17.51
C PHE A 163 -1.28 -0.28 -17.68
N ALA A 164 -2.15 -0.72 -16.77
CA ALA A 164 -3.09 -1.80 -17.06
C ALA A 164 -4.41 -1.18 -17.56
N CYS A 165 -4.86 -1.61 -18.74
CA CYS A 165 -6.19 -1.37 -19.33
C CYS A 165 -6.51 0.00 -19.96
N HIS A 166 -5.81 0.39 -21.04
CA HIS A 166 -6.38 1.33 -22.02
C HIS A 166 -6.38 0.83 -23.48
N PHE A 167 -6.27 -0.49 -23.69
CA PHE A 167 -6.29 -1.08 -25.03
C PHE A 167 -7.33 -2.20 -25.21
N VAL A 168 -8.52 -2.02 -24.64
CA VAL A 168 -9.75 -2.72 -25.08
C VAL A 168 -10.92 -1.78 -24.77
N HIS A 169 -11.26 -0.87 -25.68
CA HIS A 169 -12.59 -0.25 -25.86
C HIS A 169 -12.49 0.80 -26.99
N THR A 170 -12.11 0.35 -28.18
CA THR A 170 -12.61 0.98 -29.41
C THR A 170 -13.81 0.14 -29.85
N LEU A 171 -14.91 0.83 -30.19
CA LEU A 171 -16.23 0.32 -30.60
C LEU A 171 -17.24 0.13 -29.47
N ASN A 172 -17.85 1.23 -29.03
CA ASN A 172 -19.26 1.23 -28.61
C ASN A 172 -19.96 2.45 -29.25
N PRO A 173 -20.69 2.29 -30.37
CA PRO A 173 -21.40 3.37 -31.04
C PRO A 173 -22.84 3.44 -30.52
N LEU A 174 -23.06 4.06 -29.34
CA LEU A 174 -24.40 4.24 -28.79
C LEU A 174 -24.63 5.62 -28.13
N SER A 175 -23.82 6.63 -28.47
CA SER A 175 -24.05 8.01 -28.04
C SER A 175 -24.82 8.87 -29.06
N MET A 176 -25.70 8.26 -29.88
CA MET A 176 -26.36 8.95 -31.01
C MET A 176 -27.89 9.07 -30.90
N TRP A 177 -28.49 8.98 -29.70
CA TRP A 177 -29.94 9.18 -29.52
C TRP A 177 -30.31 9.80 -28.16
N ILE A 178 -29.84 11.00 -27.85
CA ILE A 178 -30.55 11.93 -26.95
C ILE A 178 -30.29 13.35 -27.46
N ASP A 179 -31.01 13.76 -28.51
CA ASP A 179 -31.21 15.17 -28.86
C ASP A 179 -32.48 15.32 -29.72
N LEU A 180 -33.61 14.83 -29.19
CA LEU A 180 -34.93 15.08 -29.76
C LEU A 180 -35.98 15.29 -28.66
N ALA A 181 -35.70 16.19 -27.71
CA ALA A 181 -36.65 16.52 -26.65
C ALA A 181 -36.50 17.95 -26.13
N LYS A 182 -36.30 18.95 -27.00
CA LYS A 182 -36.59 20.36 -26.66
C LYS A 182 -37.18 21.06 -27.88
N GLY A 183 -38.51 21.02 -27.94
CA GLY A 183 -39.27 21.88 -28.84
C GLY A 183 -39.02 23.35 -28.47
N ASN A 184 -38.57 24.12 -29.46
CA ASN A 184 -38.75 25.56 -29.51
C ASN A 184 -38.96 25.94 -30.98
N LYS A 185 -40.23 26.10 -31.35
CA LYS A 185 -40.71 27.10 -32.31
C LYS A 185 -41.14 28.33 -31.48
N PRO A 186 -41.07 29.55 -32.00
CA PRO A 186 -41.81 29.99 -33.19
C PRO A 186 -41.04 29.89 -34.50
#